data_AF-A0A522M3C2-F1
#
_entry.id   AF-A0A522M3C2-F1
#
_cell.length_a   1.000
_cell.length_b   1.000
_cell.length_c   1.000
_cell.angle_alpha   90.00
_cell.angle_beta   90.00
_cell.angle_gamma   90.00
#
_symmetry.space_group_name_H-M   'P 1'
#
loop_
_entity.id
_entity.type
_entity.pdbx_description
1 polymer ?
#
loop_
_entity_poly.entity_id
_entity_poly.type
_entity_poly.pdbx_seq_one_letter_code
_entity_poly.pdbx_strand_id
1 'polypeptide(L)'
;MIANGLVGVLLAEAGPMAGGGVGVATAASLWDVLNGAGLLRARGLAGIAPNVWRILAIIRLALQALLLYGAGAGTAHHLRNLQLLQATPAMLGLVCLLAFLPRSRALIGACAFVWAATPAVLVLQVAGYRPILVMKRVAQVRDAALERLEFSDPESGLTVSLPSGWYLLPADNPFWPAGPGTDAVIACPRAELFGTIRREFMAGSKVPYDGQPVSRYLDGVVADRTRQFPATRVLTREPLPGLDAPAERVVMATTDAGGRSLIVFAAAFDDGYRFHLISASCPKAEQDEATREFGALEDRVDFTRTTEEREGDAVTRMTAGGSSPADDALRAFARYILRHRLSEEEAHALGMRLGATMYRPLSAAEAVELAPASGRSLVALPEHDLGPLKTQGAVMRVTDRETVAKAAVGSIDPRAREGAASLIADQGLLAKLAIEDPDPRVRLVAVRRLTDQSVLRRLAIGETNWGPRQAAIMKLKDQSVLARLATQDADWRVRCYATGGLTDQELLAKLATGDREWSVRAAAAAKLTDQAVLAGILNDEREAVVRRAAVRRVTDRALLAKLATGDADADVRYGAVGRLTDPALLARIAAADKSAWIRQAAQYRLDELPR
;
A
#
# COMPACT_ATOMS: atom_id res chain seq x y z
N MET A 1 -56.70 -33.99 2.28
CA MET A 1 -56.17 -33.38 3.53
C MET A 1 -54.68 -33.60 3.73
N ILE A 2 -54.12 -34.81 3.56
CA ILE A 2 -52.66 -35.05 3.70
C ILE A 2 -51.82 -34.26 2.68
N ALA A 3 -52.30 -34.12 1.43
CA ALA A 3 -51.61 -33.33 0.40
C ALA A 3 -51.57 -31.81 0.68
N ASN A 4 -52.56 -31.26 1.37
CA ASN A 4 -52.59 -29.83 1.72
C ASN A 4 -51.65 -29.52 2.89
N GLY A 5 -51.38 -30.49 3.77
CA GLY A 5 -50.41 -30.36 4.86
C GLY A 5 -48.96 -30.31 4.37
N LEU A 6 -48.61 -31.08 3.34
CA LEU A 6 -47.24 -31.09 2.78
C LEU A 6 -46.87 -29.80 2.04
N VAL A 7 -47.84 -29.17 1.37
CA VAL A 7 -47.65 -27.89 0.66
C VAL A 7 -47.45 -26.73 1.64
N GLY A 8 -48.13 -26.76 2.79
CA GLY A 8 -47.93 -25.78 3.87
C GLY A 8 -46.54 -25.84 4.51
N VAL A 9 -45.94 -27.04 4.62
CA VAL A 9 -44.58 -27.23 5.16
C VAL A 9 -43.51 -26.74 4.19
N LEU A 10 -43.66 -27.01 2.89
CA LEU A 10 -42.71 -26.55 1.85
C LEU A 10 -42.72 -25.03 1.63
N LEU A 11 -43.86 -24.36 1.87
CA LEU A 11 -43.95 -22.90 1.82
C LEU A 11 -43.42 -22.21 3.08
N ALA A 12 -43.36 -22.90 4.23
CA ALA A 12 -42.85 -22.35 5.47
C ALA A 12 -41.30 -22.43 5.58
N GLU A 13 -40.67 -23.42 4.95
CA GLU A 13 -39.19 -23.53 4.91
C GLU A 13 -38.53 -22.62 3.85
N ALA A 14 -39.29 -22.13 2.87
CA ALA A 14 -38.84 -21.13 1.90
C ALA A 14 -38.95 -19.72 2.49
N GLY A 15 -38.03 -19.36 3.40
CA GLY A 15 -37.92 -18.02 3.96
C GLY A 15 -37.67 -16.92 2.90
N PRO A 16 -37.76 -15.63 3.26
CA PRO A 16 -37.91 -14.49 2.33
C PRO A 16 -36.62 -14.06 1.59
N MET A 17 -35.76 -15.00 1.18
CA MET A 17 -34.50 -14.73 0.47
C MET A 17 -34.49 -15.25 -0.98
N ALA A 18 -35.60 -15.77 -1.50
CA ALA A 18 -35.74 -16.08 -2.92
C ALA A 18 -36.67 -15.07 -3.60
N GLY A 19 -36.15 -14.32 -4.57
CA GLY A 19 -36.94 -13.41 -5.41
C GLY A 19 -38.20 -14.11 -5.94
N GLY A 20 -39.35 -13.46 -5.75
CA GLY A 20 -40.70 -14.04 -5.76
C GLY A 20 -41.27 -14.56 -7.08
N GLY A 21 -40.48 -15.19 -7.94
CA GLY A 21 -40.95 -15.88 -9.16
C GLY A 21 -40.74 -17.40 -9.14
N VAL A 22 -39.69 -17.89 -8.49
CA VAL A 22 -39.23 -19.29 -8.67
C VAL A 22 -40.00 -20.29 -7.80
N GLY A 23 -40.32 -19.94 -6.55
CA GLY A 23 -41.06 -20.82 -5.63
C GLY A 23 -42.53 -21.04 -6.02
N VAL A 24 -43.16 -20.05 -6.65
CA VAL A 24 -44.55 -20.12 -7.10
C VAL A 24 -44.66 -21.00 -8.36
N ALA A 25 -43.67 -20.93 -9.26
CA ALA A 25 -43.64 -21.73 -10.48
C ALA A 25 -43.40 -23.22 -10.21
N THR A 26 -42.55 -23.57 -9.24
CA THR A 26 -42.28 -24.98 -8.87
C THR A 26 -43.46 -25.63 -8.15
N ALA A 27 -44.15 -24.89 -7.26
CA ALA A 27 -45.36 -25.39 -6.59
C ALA A 27 -46.54 -25.58 -7.56
N ALA A 28 -46.76 -24.63 -8.48
CA ALA A 28 -47.79 -24.75 -9.53
C ALA A 28 -47.50 -25.92 -10.48
N SER A 29 -46.24 -26.13 -10.85
CA SER A 29 -45.82 -27.24 -11.72
C SER A 29 -46.03 -28.61 -11.06
N LEU A 30 -45.78 -28.72 -9.74
CA LEU A 30 -46.02 -29.96 -9.00
C LEU A 30 -47.53 -30.24 -8.87
N TRP A 31 -48.34 -29.20 -8.65
CA TRP A 31 -49.80 -29.27 -8.60
C TRP A 31 -50.41 -29.72 -9.94
N ASP A 32 -49.87 -29.25 -11.06
CA ASP A 32 -50.31 -29.66 -12.40
C ASP A 32 -49.89 -31.08 -12.77
N VAL A 33 -48.74 -31.56 -12.31
CA VAL A 33 -48.31 -32.96 -12.47
C VAL A 33 -49.22 -33.90 -11.69
N LEU A 34 -49.61 -33.53 -10.47
CA LEU A 34 -50.53 -34.33 -9.64
C LEU A 34 -51.97 -34.31 -10.19
N ASN A 35 -52.44 -33.18 -10.73
CA ASN A 35 -53.76 -33.09 -11.38
C ASN A 35 -53.79 -33.78 -12.76
N GLY A 36 -52.69 -33.76 -13.51
CA GLY A 36 -52.55 -34.51 -14.76
C GLY A 36 -52.67 -36.02 -14.55
N ALA A 37 -52.12 -36.54 -13.44
CA ALA A 37 -52.30 -37.94 -13.04
C ALA A 37 -53.74 -38.26 -12.58
N GLY A 38 -54.44 -37.28 -11.99
CA GLY A 38 -55.87 -37.39 -11.63
C GLY A 38 -56.81 -37.40 -12.84
N LEU A 39 -56.54 -36.56 -13.84
CA LEU A 39 -57.28 -36.51 -15.12
C LEU A 39 -57.10 -37.79 -15.95
N LEU A 40 -55.94 -38.44 -15.86
CA LEU A 40 -55.67 -39.75 -16.50
C LEU A 40 -56.49 -40.91 -15.92
N ARG A 41 -57.08 -40.77 -14.72
CA ARG A 41 -58.01 -41.76 -14.15
C ARG A 41 -59.49 -41.44 -14.37
N ALA A 42 -59.85 -40.22 -14.78
CA ALA A 42 -61.21 -39.73 -14.61
C ALA A 42 -62.10 -39.67 -15.86
N ARG A 43 -61.61 -39.75 -17.11
CA ARG A 43 -62.52 -39.70 -18.27
C ARG A 43 -62.11 -40.61 -19.42
N GLY A 44 -63.01 -41.53 -19.76
CA GLY A 44 -62.95 -42.41 -20.92
C GLY A 44 -63.03 -41.61 -22.23
N LEU A 45 -61.85 -41.31 -22.79
CA LEU A 45 -61.69 -40.88 -24.17
C LEU A 45 -60.95 -42.00 -24.92
N ALA A 46 -61.69 -43.05 -25.24
CA ALA A 46 -61.28 -44.11 -26.15
C ALA A 46 -61.30 -43.55 -27.59
N GLY A 47 -60.14 -43.18 -28.12
CA GLY A 47 -60.06 -42.74 -29.52
C GLY A 47 -58.71 -42.21 -29.98
N ILE A 48 -57.82 -41.81 -29.07
CA ILE A 48 -56.44 -41.44 -29.40
C ILE A 48 -55.52 -42.50 -28.80
N ALA A 49 -54.72 -43.17 -29.64
CA ALA A 49 -53.87 -44.27 -29.23
C ALA A 49 -53.03 -43.89 -27.98
N PRO A 50 -52.97 -44.73 -26.93
CA PRO A 50 -52.27 -44.43 -25.68
C PRO A 50 -50.82 -44.00 -25.86
N ASN A 51 -50.21 -44.41 -26.97
CA ASN A 51 -48.83 -44.11 -27.34
C ASN A 51 -48.62 -42.64 -27.71
N VAL A 52 -49.61 -41.97 -28.32
CA VAL A 52 -49.49 -40.54 -28.70
C VAL A 52 -49.45 -39.67 -27.45
N TRP A 53 -50.27 -39.97 -26.45
CA TRP A 53 -50.29 -39.25 -25.17
C TRP A 53 -49.03 -39.50 -24.34
N ARG A 54 -48.45 -40.71 -24.39
CA ARG A 54 -47.16 -41.01 -23.75
C ARG A 54 -46.00 -40.26 -24.43
N ILE A 55 -45.98 -40.22 -25.76
CA ILE A 55 -44.97 -39.49 -26.54
C ILE A 55 -45.08 -37.99 -26.25
N LEU A 56 -46.29 -37.41 -26.25
CA LEU A 56 -46.50 -36.01 -25.93
C LEU A 56 -46.13 -35.67 -24.48
N ALA A 57 -46.40 -36.56 -23.52
CA ALA A 57 -46.00 -36.38 -22.12
C ALA A 57 -44.47 -36.40 -21.96
N ILE A 58 -43.77 -37.30 -22.66
CA ILE A 58 -42.30 -37.38 -22.64
C ILE A 58 -41.68 -36.16 -23.32
N ILE A 59 -42.20 -35.73 -24.48
CA ILE A 59 -41.75 -34.52 -25.18
C ILE A 59 -41.95 -33.28 -24.29
N ARG A 60 -43.07 -33.21 -23.57
CA ARG A 60 -43.39 -32.09 -22.68
C ARG A 60 -42.51 -32.07 -21.43
N LEU A 61 -42.22 -33.22 -20.83
CA LEU A 61 -41.24 -33.37 -19.74
C LEU A 61 -39.82 -33.00 -20.20
N ALA A 62 -39.43 -33.41 -21.42
CA ALA A 62 -38.15 -33.06 -22.00
C ALA A 62 -38.03 -31.54 -22.26
N LEU A 63 -39.08 -30.91 -22.79
CA LEU A 63 -39.17 -29.46 -22.98
C LEU A 63 -39.17 -28.69 -21.66
N GLN A 64 -39.87 -29.19 -20.63
CA GLN A 64 -39.88 -28.57 -19.29
C GLN A 64 -38.53 -28.71 -18.58
N ALA A 65 -37.84 -29.85 -18.72
CA ALA A 65 -36.47 -30.00 -18.25
C ALA A 65 -35.51 -29.04 -18.97
N LEU A 66 -35.67 -28.84 -20.29
CA LEU A 66 -34.91 -27.88 -21.08
C LEU A 66 -35.13 -26.42 -20.61
N LEU A 67 -36.38 -26.08 -20.27
CA LEU A 67 -36.78 -24.76 -19.77
C LEU A 67 -36.30 -24.49 -18.34
N LEU A 68 -36.40 -25.48 -17.44
CA LEU A 68 -35.85 -25.41 -16.08
C LEU A 68 -34.31 -25.29 -16.09
N TYR A 69 -33.63 -25.92 -17.05
CA TYR A 69 -32.18 -25.77 -17.23
C TYR A 69 -31.78 -24.41 -17.84
N GLY A 70 -32.63 -23.84 -18.71
CA GLY A 70 -32.43 -22.49 -19.26
C GLY A 70 -32.55 -21.37 -18.22
N ALA A 71 -33.25 -21.62 -17.11
CA ALA A 71 -33.51 -20.67 -16.02
C ALA A 71 -32.38 -20.57 -14.97
N GLY A 72 -31.35 -21.43 -15.03
CA GLY A 72 -30.09 -21.29 -14.29
C GLY A 72 -29.20 -20.19 -14.87
N ALA A 73 -29.72 -18.98 -14.99
CA ALA A 73 -29.05 -17.83 -15.58
C ALA A 73 -28.03 -17.23 -14.59
N GLY A 74 -26.83 -17.80 -14.57
CA GLY A 74 -25.71 -17.27 -13.78
C GLY A 74 -24.31 -17.71 -14.23
N THR A 75 -24.17 -18.46 -15.33
CA THR A 75 -22.86 -18.92 -15.81
C THR A 75 -22.55 -18.39 -17.22
N ALA A 76 -21.27 -18.11 -17.46
CA ALA A 76 -20.76 -17.51 -18.69
C ALA A 76 -21.28 -18.22 -19.95
N HIS A 77 -21.54 -17.44 -21.01
CA HIS A 77 -22.18 -17.87 -22.28
C HIS A 77 -21.63 -19.18 -22.88
N HIS A 78 -20.37 -19.52 -22.59
CA HIS A 78 -19.68 -20.73 -23.06
C HIS A 78 -20.06 -22.02 -22.30
N LEU A 79 -20.34 -21.96 -20.99
CA LEU A 79 -20.86 -23.09 -20.22
C LEU A 79 -22.26 -23.50 -20.71
N ARG A 80 -23.05 -22.53 -21.16
CA ARG A 80 -24.38 -22.73 -21.73
C ARG A 80 -24.35 -23.60 -23.00
N ASN A 81 -23.39 -23.36 -23.90
CA ASN A 81 -23.23 -24.13 -25.13
C ASN A 81 -22.73 -25.56 -24.86
N LEU A 82 -21.81 -25.72 -23.89
CA LEU A 82 -21.29 -27.02 -23.49
C LEU A 82 -22.36 -27.89 -22.80
N GLN A 83 -23.22 -27.27 -21.99
CA GLN A 83 -24.34 -27.93 -21.32
C GLN A 83 -25.49 -28.28 -22.26
N LEU A 84 -25.78 -27.43 -23.25
CA LEU A 84 -26.71 -27.77 -24.34
C LEU A 84 -26.22 -28.97 -25.16
N LEU A 85 -24.90 -29.09 -25.37
CA LEU A 85 -24.28 -30.24 -26.04
C LEU A 85 -24.37 -31.54 -25.21
N GLN A 86 -24.45 -31.46 -23.87
CA GLN A 86 -24.61 -32.62 -22.98
C GLN A 86 -26.05 -33.13 -22.93
N ALA A 87 -27.04 -32.22 -23.01
CA ALA A 87 -28.45 -32.59 -22.88
C ALA A 87 -28.96 -33.34 -24.11
N THR A 88 -28.51 -33.00 -25.32
CA THR A 88 -29.02 -33.58 -26.56
C THR A 88 -28.74 -35.08 -26.72
N PRO A 89 -27.51 -35.60 -26.57
CA PRO A 89 -27.23 -37.03 -26.73
C PRO A 89 -27.78 -37.87 -25.56
N ALA A 90 -27.77 -37.36 -24.33
CA ALA A 90 -28.36 -38.05 -23.17
C ALA A 90 -29.89 -38.17 -23.31
N MET A 91 -30.56 -37.10 -23.78
CA MET A 91 -31.99 -37.12 -24.11
C MET A 91 -32.30 -38.01 -25.30
N LEU A 92 -31.47 -38.00 -26.37
CA LEU A 92 -31.65 -38.86 -27.52
C LEU A 92 -31.47 -40.34 -27.14
N GLY A 93 -30.48 -40.66 -26.30
CA GLY A 93 -30.26 -42.00 -25.75
C GLY A 93 -31.41 -42.47 -24.87
N LEU A 94 -31.94 -41.59 -24.01
CA LEU A 94 -33.10 -41.87 -23.16
C LEU A 94 -34.38 -42.04 -23.99
N VAL A 95 -34.59 -41.21 -25.03
CA VAL A 95 -35.70 -41.31 -25.96
C VAL A 95 -35.60 -42.60 -26.79
N CYS A 96 -34.41 -42.99 -27.25
CA CYS A 96 -34.21 -44.28 -27.92
C CYS A 96 -34.46 -45.47 -26.98
N LEU A 97 -34.00 -45.42 -25.73
CA LEU A 97 -34.26 -46.44 -24.71
C LEU A 97 -35.75 -46.54 -24.34
N LEU A 98 -36.45 -45.42 -24.25
CA LEU A 98 -37.86 -45.37 -23.84
C LEU A 98 -38.84 -45.59 -25.00
N ALA A 99 -38.48 -45.18 -26.22
CA ALA A 99 -39.28 -45.41 -27.42
C ALA A 99 -39.09 -46.83 -27.98
N PHE A 100 -37.96 -47.49 -27.69
CA PHE A 100 -37.66 -48.84 -28.19
C PHE A 100 -37.15 -49.79 -27.08
N LEU A 101 -38.09 -50.37 -26.34
CA LEU A 101 -37.89 -51.60 -25.59
C LEU A 101 -38.73 -52.73 -26.22
N PRO A 102 -38.19 -53.91 -26.58
CA PRO A 102 -36.92 -54.23 -27.26
C PRO A 102 -37.16 -55.20 -28.45
N ARG A 103 -36.18 -55.40 -29.36
CA ARG A 103 -36.02 -56.72 -30.04
C ARG A 103 -34.58 -57.18 -30.32
N SER A 104 -33.54 -56.32 -30.29
CA SER A 104 -32.17 -56.80 -30.52
C SER A 104 -31.19 -56.38 -29.42
N ARG A 105 -30.38 -57.34 -28.95
CA ARG A 105 -29.27 -57.11 -28.00
C ARG A 105 -28.25 -56.11 -28.55
N ALA A 106 -28.13 -56.02 -29.88
CA ALA A 106 -27.29 -55.04 -30.57
C ALA A 106 -27.70 -53.59 -30.31
N LEU A 107 -29.02 -53.30 -30.21
CA LEU A 107 -29.50 -51.94 -29.97
C LEU A 107 -29.21 -51.48 -28.54
N ILE A 108 -29.33 -52.39 -27.56
CA ILE A 108 -29.00 -52.14 -26.16
C ILE A 108 -27.51 -51.90 -26.00
N GLY A 109 -26.68 -52.72 -26.66
CA GLY A 109 -25.23 -52.52 -26.71
C GLY A 109 -24.83 -51.19 -27.35
N ALA A 110 -25.48 -50.80 -28.44
CA ALA A 110 -25.23 -49.52 -29.10
C ALA A 110 -25.63 -48.32 -28.22
N CYS A 111 -26.78 -48.39 -27.53
CA CYS A 111 -27.20 -47.33 -26.61
C CYS A 111 -26.26 -47.21 -25.40
N ALA A 112 -25.85 -48.35 -24.80
CA ALA A 112 -24.88 -48.36 -23.71
C ALA A 112 -23.50 -47.81 -24.16
N PHE A 113 -23.07 -48.14 -25.38
CA PHE A 113 -21.83 -47.61 -25.97
C PHE A 113 -21.90 -46.10 -26.17
N VAL A 114 -22.99 -45.57 -26.75
CA VAL A 114 -23.17 -44.11 -26.92
C VAL A 114 -23.17 -43.41 -25.56
N TRP A 115 -23.87 -43.96 -24.56
CA TRP A 115 -23.91 -43.40 -23.22
C TRP A 115 -22.53 -43.42 -22.53
N ALA A 116 -21.75 -44.49 -22.72
CA ALA A 116 -20.39 -44.62 -22.18
C ALA A 116 -19.35 -43.79 -22.95
N ALA A 117 -19.53 -43.56 -24.26
CA ALA A 117 -18.62 -42.78 -25.09
C ALA A 117 -18.83 -41.26 -24.96
N THR A 118 -20.02 -40.81 -24.54
CA THR A 118 -20.36 -39.38 -24.42
C THR A 118 -19.45 -38.63 -23.42
N PRO A 119 -19.14 -39.16 -22.22
CA PRO A 119 -18.16 -38.54 -21.31
C PRO A 119 -16.74 -38.46 -21.91
N ALA A 120 -16.30 -39.47 -22.66
CA ALA A 120 -14.98 -39.50 -23.28
C ALA A 120 -14.85 -38.45 -24.40
N VAL A 121 -15.89 -38.31 -25.24
CA VAL A 121 -15.96 -37.27 -26.28
C VAL A 121 -16.01 -35.87 -25.64
N LEU A 122 -16.71 -35.71 -24.51
CA LEU A 122 -16.75 -34.46 -23.77
C LEU A 122 -15.37 -34.09 -23.19
N VAL A 123 -14.64 -35.04 -22.61
CA VAL A 123 -13.28 -34.81 -22.12
C VAL A 123 -12.37 -34.41 -23.28
N LEU A 124 -12.47 -35.07 -24.44
CA LEU A 124 -11.74 -34.71 -25.66
C LEU A 124 -12.14 -33.32 -26.20
N GLN A 125 -13.41 -32.94 -26.15
CA GLN A 125 -13.89 -31.64 -26.62
C GLN A 125 -13.50 -30.51 -25.66
N VAL A 126 -13.59 -30.70 -24.35
CA VAL A 126 -13.13 -29.74 -23.34
C VAL A 126 -11.60 -29.58 -23.41
N ALA A 127 -10.87 -30.69 -23.56
CA ALA A 127 -9.44 -30.69 -23.80
C ALA A 127 -9.07 -29.99 -25.13
N GLY A 128 -9.89 -30.12 -26.16
CA GLY A 128 -9.70 -29.43 -27.45
C GLY A 128 -10.09 -27.95 -27.46
N TYR A 129 -11.04 -27.53 -26.61
CA TYR A 129 -11.52 -26.14 -26.54
C TYR A 129 -10.62 -25.21 -25.72
N ARG A 130 -9.97 -25.72 -24.67
CA ARG A 130 -9.06 -24.93 -23.84
C ARG A 130 -7.90 -24.32 -24.65
N PRO A 131 -7.21 -25.06 -25.54
CA PRO A 131 -6.22 -24.49 -26.46
C PRO A 131 -6.77 -23.33 -27.29
N ILE A 132 -8.00 -23.43 -27.79
CA ILE A 132 -8.61 -22.38 -28.63
C ILE A 132 -8.87 -21.09 -27.82
N LEU A 133 -9.37 -21.24 -26.59
CA LEU A 133 -9.61 -20.10 -25.69
C LEU A 133 -8.30 -19.42 -25.27
N VAL A 134 -7.28 -20.21 -24.94
CA VAL A 134 -5.93 -19.71 -24.64
C VAL A 134 -5.37 -18.97 -25.86
N MET A 135 -5.47 -19.55 -27.08
CA MET A 135 -5.01 -18.90 -28.30
C MET A 135 -5.72 -17.57 -28.58
N LYS A 136 -7.04 -17.49 -28.35
CA LYS A 136 -7.79 -16.24 -28.49
C LYS A 136 -7.33 -15.18 -27.47
N ARG A 137 -7.10 -15.58 -26.22
CA ARG A 137 -6.61 -14.68 -25.16
C ARG A 137 -5.17 -14.23 -25.42
N VAL A 138 -4.31 -15.13 -25.88
CA VAL A 138 -2.94 -14.81 -26.33
C VAL A 138 -2.96 -13.75 -27.42
N ALA A 139 -3.83 -13.92 -28.44
CA ALA A 139 -3.97 -12.94 -29.51
C ALA A 139 -4.42 -11.56 -28.96
N GLN A 140 -5.46 -11.54 -28.12
CA GLN A 140 -5.96 -10.29 -27.52
C GLN A 140 -4.91 -9.56 -26.66
N VAL A 141 -4.15 -10.30 -25.85
CA VAL A 141 -3.09 -9.71 -25.01
C VAL A 141 -1.94 -9.21 -25.88
N ARG A 142 -1.53 -10.00 -26.90
CA ARG A 142 -0.49 -9.60 -27.85
C ARG A 142 -0.85 -8.33 -28.61
N ASP A 143 -2.10 -8.21 -29.06
CA ASP A 143 -2.57 -7.06 -29.83
C ASP A 143 -2.61 -5.77 -28.97
N ALA A 144 -2.70 -5.90 -27.64
CA ALA A 144 -2.65 -4.79 -26.70
C ALA A 144 -1.26 -4.59 -26.05
N ALA A 145 -0.28 -5.44 -26.39
CA ALA A 145 1.05 -5.39 -25.81
C ALA A 145 1.88 -4.25 -26.40
N LEU A 146 2.79 -3.73 -25.59
CA LEU A 146 3.83 -2.83 -26.05
C LEU A 146 4.84 -3.61 -26.90
N GLU A 147 5.39 -2.95 -27.93
CA GLU A 147 6.41 -3.56 -28.82
C GLU A 147 7.72 -3.90 -28.11
N ARG A 148 7.91 -3.40 -26.88
CA ARG A 148 9.11 -3.65 -26.07
C ARG A 148 8.97 -4.94 -25.28
N LEU A 149 9.97 -5.80 -25.40
CA LEU A 149 10.09 -7.07 -24.67
C LEU A 149 10.97 -6.95 -23.41
N GLU A 150 11.30 -5.73 -23.01
CA GLU A 150 12.16 -5.48 -21.86
C GLU A 150 11.61 -4.30 -21.07
N PHE A 151 11.55 -4.48 -19.75
CA PHE A 151 11.39 -3.40 -18.80
C PHE A 151 12.77 -3.01 -18.28
N SER A 152 13.15 -1.73 -18.43
CA SER A 152 14.43 -1.22 -17.96
C SER A 152 14.20 0.02 -17.09
N ASP A 153 14.85 0.06 -15.94
CA ASP A 153 14.89 1.21 -15.05
C ASP A 153 16.30 1.84 -15.05
N PRO A 154 16.51 2.96 -15.77
CA PRO A 154 17.83 3.59 -15.90
C PRO A 154 18.44 4.05 -14.57
N GLU A 155 17.62 4.31 -13.55
CA GLU A 155 18.10 4.78 -12.24
C GLU A 155 18.65 3.65 -11.37
N SER A 156 17.94 2.52 -11.31
CA SER A 156 18.36 1.35 -10.53
C SER A 156 19.32 0.43 -11.28
N GLY A 157 19.29 0.48 -12.63
CA GLY A 157 19.98 -0.48 -13.50
C GLY A 157 19.21 -1.80 -13.67
N LEU A 158 18.01 -1.91 -13.09
CA LEU A 158 17.17 -3.11 -13.21
C LEU A 158 16.72 -3.30 -14.66
N THR A 159 16.99 -4.47 -15.21
CA THR A 159 16.43 -4.93 -16.47
C THR A 159 15.65 -6.22 -16.24
N VAL A 160 14.44 -6.29 -16.80
CA VAL A 160 13.61 -7.49 -16.81
C VAL A 160 13.32 -7.81 -18.26
N SER A 161 14.04 -8.80 -18.78
CA SER A 161 13.86 -9.28 -20.15
C SER A 161 12.72 -10.29 -20.18
N LEU A 162 11.64 -9.97 -20.87
CA LEU A 162 10.44 -10.82 -20.90
C LEU A 162 10.70 -12.09 -21.74
N PRO A 163 10.56 -13.30 -21.16
CA PRO A 163 10.68 -14.54 -21.91
C PRO A 163 9.61 -14.66 -23.01
N SER A 164 9.83 -15.57 -23.96
CA SER A 164 8.83 -15.85 -25.01
C SER A 164 7.47 -16.20 -24.40
N GLY A 165 6.42 -15.49 -24.81
CA GLY A 165 5.06 -15.67 -24.28
C GLY A 165 4.67 -14.69 -23.18
N TRP A 166 5.62 -13.91 -22.66
CA TRP A 166 5.36 -12.75 -21.80
C TRP A 166 5.17 -11.47 -22.61
N TYR A 167 4.29 -10.60 -22.14
CA TYR A 167 3.95 -9.34 -22.77
C TYR A 167 3.95 -8.21 -21.74
N LEU A 168 4.49 -7.06 -22.13
CA LEU A 168 4.37 -5.81 -21.38
C LEU A 168 3.08 -5.12 -21.81
N LEU A 169 2.24 -4.72 -20.86
CA LEU A 169 0.96 -4.07 -21.13
C LEU A 169 1.00 -2.60 -20.71
N PRO A 170 0.31 -1.70 -21.45
CA PRO A 170 0.17 -0.32 -21.03
C PRO A 170 -0.69 -0.20 -19.76
N ALA A 171 -0.55 0.91 -19.03
CA ALA A 171 -1.23 1.09 -17.73
C ALA A 171 -2.76 1.08 -17.83
N ASP A 172 -3.32 1.47 -18.99
CA ASP A 172 -4.74 1.52 -19.32
C ASP A 172 -5.25 0.24 -20.03
N ASN A 173 -4.50 -0.86 -19.96
CA ASN A 173 -4.89 -2.11 -20.60
C ASN A 173 -6.25 -2.66 -20.06
N PRO A 174 -7.04 -3.34 -20.91
CA PRO A 174 -8.37 -3.83 -20.55
C PRO A 174 -8.37 -5.14 -19.74
N PHE A 175 -7.19 -5.73 -19.47
CA PHE A 175 -7.08 -7.07 -18.87
C PHE A 175 -6.77 -7.00 -17.38
N TRP A 176 -5.96 -6.03 -16.96
CA TRP A 176 -5.47 -5.91 -15.60
C TRP A 176 -5.31 -4.43 -15.20
N PRO A 177 -6.11 -3.92 -14.24
CA PRO A 177 -6.02 -2.52 -13.83
C PRO A 177 -4.68 -2.27 -13.11
N ALA A 178 -3.88 -1.34 -13.64
CA ALA A 178 -2.69 -0.86 -12.96
C ALA A 178 -3.10 -0.07 -11.70
N GLY A 179 -2.73 -0.59 -10.51
CA GLY A 179 -2.98 0.11 -9.25
C GLY A 179 -2.00 1.30 -9.06
N PRO A 180 -2.29 2.24 -8.14
CA PRO A 180 -1.36 3.30 -7.77
C PRO A 180 0.01 2.71 -7.39
N GLY A 181 1.10 3.27 -7.95
CA GLY A 181 2.46 2.77 -7.72
C GLY A 181 2.85 1.55 -8.58
N THR A 182 2.09 1.23 -9.62
CA THR A 182 2.48 0.23 -10.63
C THR A 182 3.37 0.88 -11.68
N ASP A 183 4.59 0.38 -11.86
CA ASP A 183 5.52 0.87 -12.88
C ASP A 183 5.29 0.21 -14.25
N ALA A 184 4.96 -1.08 -14.24
CA ALA A 184 4.60 -1.81 -15.45
C ALA A 184 3.62 -2.96 -15.16
N VAL A 185 2.82 -3.32 -16.16
CA VAL A 185 1.93 -4.49 -16.14
C VAL A 185 2.53 -5.56 -17.05
N ILE A 186 2.56 -6.80 -16.57
CA ILE A 186 3.08 -7.95 -17.31
C ILE A 186 2.04 -9.06 -17.38
N ALA A 187 2.03 -9.80 -18.48
CA ALA A 187 1.11 -10.92 -18.67
C ALA A 187 1.79 -12.08 -19.40
N CYS A 188 1.56 -13.30 -18.92
CA CYS A 188 1.80 -14.54 -19.66
C CYS A 188 0.45 -15.25 -19.85
N PRO A 189 -0.25 -15.02 -20.99
CA PRO A 189 -1.61 -15.50 -21.20
C PRO A 189 -1.71 -17.01 -21.26
N ARG A 190 -0.62 -17.69 -21.65
CA ARG A 190 -0.54 -19.15 -21.75
C ARG A 190 -0.72 -19.83 -20.38
N ALA A 191 -0.12 -19.26 -19.34
CA ALA A 191 -0.24 -19.71 -17.95
C ALA A 191 -1.30 -18.93 -17.16
N GLU A 192 -2.12 -18.11 -17.82
CA GLU A 192 -3.06 -17.16 -17.19
C GLU A 192 -2.43 -16.30 -16.08
N LEU A 193 -1.15 -15.94 -16.24
CA LEU A 193 -0.43 -15.08 -15.31
C LEU A 193 -0.64 -13.62 -15.68
N PHE A 194 -1.13 -12.84 -14.73
CA PHE A 194 -1.21 -11.38 -14.83
C PHE A 194 -0.61 -10.76 -13.59
N GLY A 195 0.22 -9.73 -13.80
CA GLY A 195 1.04 -9.19 -12.74
C GLY A 195 1.49 -7.76 -12.98
N THR A 196 2.21 -7.25 -11.98
CA THR A 196 2.76 -5.90 -11.97
C THR A 196 4.20 -5.91 -11.51
N ILE A 197 4.99 -5.01 -12.07
CA ILE A 197 6.30 -4.62 -11.56
C ILE A 197 6.11 -3.31 -10.78
N ARG A 198 6.63 -3.26 -9.56
CA ARG A 198 6.54 -2.10 -8.66
C ARG A 198 7.87 -1.80 -8.01
N ARG A 199 8.13 -0.52 -7.81
CA ARG A 199 9.29 0.01 -7.09
C ARG A 199 8.84 0.69 -5.81
N GLU A 200 9.35 0.22 -4.68
CA GLU A 200 9.04 0.78 -3.36
C GLU A 200 10.33 1.21 -2.64
N PHE A 201 10.38 2.47 -2.19
CA PHE A 201 11.57 3.02 -1.54
C PHE A 201 11.66 2.59 -0.06
N MET A 202 12.85 2.19 0.39
CA MET A 202 13.05 1.73 1.77
C MET A 202 12.71 2.79 2.83
N ALA A 203 13.00 4.08 2.60
CA ALA A 203 12.72 5.15 3.56
C ALA A 203 11.22 5.47 3.76
N GLY A 204 10.33 4.96 2.89
CA GLY A 204 8.88 4.99 3.10
C GLY A 204 8.33 3.76 3.83
N SER A 205 9.14 2.71 3.98
CA SER A 205 8.76 1.49 4.68
C SER A 205 8.89 1.70 6.20
N LYS A 206 7.92 1.21 6.97
CA LYS A 206 7.94 1.27 8.45
C LYS A 206 8.98 0.35 9.10
N VAL A 207 9.97 -0.12 8.35
CA VAL A 207 10.80 -1.26 8.71
C VAL A 207 12.23 -0.83 9.07
N PRO A 208 12.69 -1.04 10.32
CA PRO A 208 14.09 -0.81 10.71
C PRO A 208 15.05 -1.77 9.99
N TYR A 209 16.28 -1.32 9.74
CA TYR A 209 17.31 -2.06 9.00
C TYR A 209 18.17 -2.92 9.94
N ASP A 210 18.02 -4.25 9.90
CA ASP A 210 18.76 -5.20 10.76
C ASP A 210 19.18 -6.51 10.06
N GLY A 211 19.43 -6.47 8.75
CA GLY A 211 20.13 -7.56 8.04
C GLY A 211 19.28 -8.57 7.28
N GLN A 212 17.94 -8.46 7.28
CA GLN A 212 17.05 -9.18 6.34
C GLN A 212 15.92 -8.29 5.77
N PRO A 213 16.26 -7.27 4.95
CA PRO A 213 15.31 -6.25 4.48
C PRO A 213 14.22 -6.81 3.55
N VAL A 214 14.56 -7.69 2.60
CA VAL A 214 13.61 -8.28 1.64
C VAL A 214 12.54 -9.11 2.34
N SER A 215 12.95 -9.88 3.35
CA SER A 215 12.04 -10.79 4.03
C SER A 215 10.91 -10.06 4.76
N ARG A 216 11.24 -8.97 5.46
CA ARG A 216 10.23 -8.11 6.09
C ARG A 216 9.38 -7.34 5.10
N TYR A 217 9.96 -6.92 3.99
CA TYR A 217 9.19 -6.26 2.94
C TYR A 217 8.09 -7.20 2.41
N LEU A 218 8.46 -8.47 2.14
CA LEU A 218 7.49 -9.50 1.77
C LEU A 218 6.47 -9.80 2.87
N ASP A 219 6.83 -9.74 4.16
CA ASP A 219 5.85 -9.85 5.25
C ASP A 219 4.79 -8.74 5.18
N GLY A 220 5.21 -7.51 4.82
CA GLY A 220 4.31 -6.40 4.53
C GLY A 220 3.38 -6.72 3.36
N VAL A 221 3.93 -7.21 2.24
CA VAL A 221 3.14 -7.61 1.05
C VAL A 221 2.11 -8.70 1.41
N VAL A 222 2.52 -9.71 2.18
CA VAL A 222 1.64 -10.79 2.66
C VAL A 222 0.56 -10.24 3.59
N ALA A 223 0.91 -9.34 4.52
CA ALA A 223 -0.05 -8.74 5.44
C ALA A 223 -1.08 -7.89 4.69
N ASP A 224 -0.64 -7.09 3.72
CA ASP A 224 -1.49 -6.25 2.89
C ASP A 224 -2.46 -7.10 2.05
N ARG A 225 -1.95 -8.20 1.48
CA ARG A 225 -2.77 -9.17 0.75
C ARG A 225 -3.77 -9.86 1.67
N THR A 226 -3.37 -10.24 2.88
CA THR A 226 -4.24 -10.87 3.88
C THR A 226 -5.33 -9.91 4.36
N ARG A 227 -5.05 -8.61 4.47
CA ARG A 227 -6.07 -7.59 4.77
C ARG A 227 -7.11 -7.47 3.66
N GLN A 228 -6.68 -7.54 2.40
CA GLN A 228 -7.60 -7.50 1.25
C GLN A 228 -8.37 -8.82 1.07
N PHE A 229 -7.72 -9.94 1.34
CA PHE A 229 -8.26 -11.29 1.15
C PHE A 229 -7.95 -12.16 2.38
N PRO A 230 -8.86 -12.22 3.37
CA PRO A 230 -8.61 -12.89 4.66
C PRO A 230 -8.29 -14.39 4.57
N ALA A 231 -8.65 -15.06 3.48
CA ALA A 231 -8.34 -16.47 3.23
C ALA A 231 -6.93 -16.71 2.68
N THR A 232 -6.08 -15.67 2.62
CA THR A 232 -4.71 -15.79 2.09
C THR A 232 -3.83 -16.65 3.00
N ARG A 233 -3.08 -17.58 2.40
CA ARG A 233 -2.13 -18.47 3.11
C ARG A 233 -0.82 -18.53 2.32
N VAL A 234 0.31 -18.41 3.01
CA VAL A 234 1.63 -18.64 2.42
C VAL A 234 1.83 -20.13 2.18
N LEU A 235 2.21 -20.50 0.96
CA LEU A 235 2.49 -21.88 0.55
C LEU A 235 3.98 -22.19 0.66
N THR A 236 4.80 -21.39 0.00
CA THR A 236 6.26 -21.54 -0.04
C THR A 236 6.93 -20.18 0.05
N ARG A 237 8.16 -20.20 0.52
CA ARG A 237 9.02 -19.04 0.67
C ARG A 237 10.46 -19.49 0.47
N GLU A 238 11.12 -18.93 -0.53
CA GLU A 238 12.40 -19.44 -1.03
C GLU A 238 13.30 -18.26 -1.44
N PRO A 239 14.60 -18.29 -1.11
CA PRO A 239 15.56 -17.33 -1.65
C PRO A 239 15.72 -17.55 -3.16
N LEU A 240 15.90 -16.47 -3.91
CA LEU A 240 16.17 -16.54 -5.36
C LEU A 240 17.69 -16.51 -5.58
N PRO A 241 18.33 -17.62 -5.99
CA PRO A 241 19.76 -17.68 -6.22
C PRO A 241 20.15 -17.03 -7.56
N GLY A 242 21.40 -16.56 -7.68
CA GLY A 242 21.97 -16.11 -8.96
C GLY A 242 21.85 -14.61 -9.25
N LEU A 243 21.33 -13.82 -8.31
CA LEU A 243 21.34 -12.36 -8.37
C LEU A 243 22.41 -11.78 -7.45
N ASP A 244 23.09 -10.72 -7.88
CA ASP A 244 24.06 -9.97 -7.06
C ASP A 244 23.40 -9.18 -5.90
N ALA A 245 22.07 -9.26 -5.80
CA ALA A 245 21.22 -8.60 -4.83
C ALA A 245 20.45 -9.63 -3.97
N PRO A 246 20.22 -9.38 -2.66
CA PRO A 246 19.32 -10.21 -1.87
C PRO A 246 17.95 -10.28 -2.53
N ALA A 247 17.45 -11.49 -2.75
CA ALA A 247 16.21 -11.73 -3.44
C ALA A 247 15.45 -12.92 -2.82
N GLU A 248 14.14 -12.78 -2.72
CA GLU A 248 13.28 -13.79 -2.12
C GLU A 248 11.93 -13.84 -2.84
N ARG A 249 11.39 -15.04 -2.98
CA ARG A 249 10.05 -15.28 -3.50
C ARG A 249 9.14 -15.82 -2.41
N VAL A 250 7.93 -15.30 -2.35
CA VAL A 250 6.82 -15.88 -1.58
C VAL A 250 5.68 -16.27 -2.51
N VAL A 251 5.16 -17.48 -2.34
CA VAL A 251 3.99 -17.99 -3.06
C VAL A 251 2.84 -18.11 -2.09
N MET A 252 1.69 -17.56 -2.46
CA MET A 252 0.49 -17.50 -1.63
C MET A 252 -0.70 -18.14 -2.34
N ALA A 253 -1.53 -18.87 -1.60
CA ALA A 253 -2.88 -19.22 -2.02
C ALA A 253 -3.86 -18.18 -1.49
N THR A 254 -4.76 -17.69 -2.34
CA THR A 254 -5.81 -16.74 -1.93
C THR A 254 -7.13 -17.05 -2.63
N THR A 255 -8.21 -16.40 -2.20
CA THR A 255 -9.54 -16.52 -2.82
C THR A 255 -9.98 -15.13 -3.23
N ASP A 256 -10.31 -14.94 -4.51
CA ASP A 256 -10.80 -13.65 -5.00
C ASP A 256 -12.23 -13.33 -4.50
N ALA A 257 -12.71 -12.12 -4.76
CA ALA A 257 -14.06 -11.69 -4.37
C ALA A 257 -15.18 -12.54 -5.00
N GLY A 258 -14.89 -13.28 -6.07
CA GLY A 258 -15.81 -14.20 -6.75
C GLY A 258 -15.72 -15.64 -6.25
N GLY A 259 -14.95 -15.92 -5.19
CA GLY A 259 -14.80 -17.27 -4.63
C GLY A 259 -13.82 -18.17 -5.39
N ARG A 260 -13.06 -17.64 -6.36
CA ARG A 260 -12.09 -18.43 -7.13
C ARG A 260 -10.76 -18.53 -6.40
N SER A 261 -10.21 -19.75 -6.34
CA SER A 261 -8.88 -19.99 -5.79
C SER A 261 -7.79 -19.52 -6.75
N LEU A 262 -6.93 -18.64 -6.25
CA LEU A 262 -5.79 -18.08 -6.98
C LEU A 262 -4.48 -18.45 -6.30
N ILE A 263 -3.42 -18.56 -7.10
CA ILE A 263 -2.03 -18.60 -6.64
C ILE A 263 -1.41 -17.25 -6.99
N VAL A 264 -0.71 -16.66 -6.02
CA VAL A 264 -0.03 -15.37 -6.15
C VAL A 264 1.45 -15.59 -5.91
N PHE A 265 2.25 -15.19 -6.89
CA PHE A 265 3.69 -15.15 -6.81
C PHE A 265 4.11 -13.71 -6.50
N ALA A 266 5.06 -13.53 -5.58
CA ALA A 266 5.66 -12.25 -5.26
C ALA A 266 7.16 -12.45 -5.06
N ALA A 267 7.94 -11.94 -6.01
CA ALA A 267 9.39 -11.91 -5.97
C ALA A 267 9.84 -10.49 -5.65
N ALA A 268 10.62 -10.36 -4.57
CA ALA A 268 11.18 -9.10 -4.15
C ALA A 268 12.70 -9.12 -4.23
N PHE A 269 13.27 -8.01 -4.69
CA PHE A 269 14.69 -7.80 -4.88
C PHE A 269 15.10 -6.53 -4.13
N ASP A 270 16.17 -6.58 -3.36
CA ASP A 270 16.75 -5.42 -2.68
C ASP A 270 17.97 -4.93 -3.46
N ASP A 271 17.87 -3.74 -4.04
CA ASP A 271 18.99 -3.13 -4.76
C ASP A 271 19.94 -2.31 -3.86
N GLY A 272 19.74 -2.35 -2.54
CA GLY A 272 20.45 -1.58 -1.52
C GLY A 272 19.77 -0.24 -1.15
N TYR A 273 18.78 0.19 -1.94
CA TYR A 273 18.09 1.47 -1.83
C TYR A 273 16.56 1.38 -1.94
N ARG A 274 16.05 0.40 -2.70
CA ARG A 274 14.66 0.19 -3.07
C ARG A 274 14.36 -1.31 -3.08
N PHE A 275 13.10 -1.63 -2.80
CA PHE A 275 12.54 -2.94 -3.11
C PHE A 275 11.91 -2.90 -4.49
N HIS A 276 12.31 -3.82 -5.35
CA HIS A 276 11.64 -4.10 -6.61
C HIS A 276 10.75 -5.31 -6.38
N LEU A 277 9.45 -5.19 -6.67
CA LEU A 277 8.46 -6.26 -6.49
C LEU A 277 7.90 -6.65 -7.86
N ILE A 278 8.12 -7.89 -8.25
CA ILE A 278 7.41 -8.53 -9.35
C ILE A 278 6.34 -9.41 -8.70
N SER A 279 5.06 -9.10 -8.94
CA SER A 279 3.97 -9.93 -8.44
C SER A 279 3.02 -10.30 -9.56
N ALA A 280 2.67 -11.58 -9.65
CA ALA A 280 1.71 -12.10 -10.62
C ALA A 280 0.76 -13.10 -9.96
N SER A 281 -0.42 -13.28 -10.54
CA SER A 281 -1.40 -14.25 -10.04
C SER A 281 -2.04 -15.05 -11.17
N CYS A 282 -2.37 -16.30 -10.88
CA CYS A 282 -3.03 -17.22 -11.79
C CYS A 282 -4.13 -18.03 -11.06
N PRO A 283 -5.08 -18.65 -11.78
CA PRO A 283 -5.98 -19.65 -11.19
C PRO A 283 -5.20 -20.84 -10.62
N LYS A 284 -5.71 -21.43 -9.54
CA LYS A 284 -5.08 -22.61 -8.91
C LYS A 284 -4.89 -23.80 -9.86
N ALA A 285 -5.75 -23.94 -10.87
CA ALA A 285 -5.63 -25.00 -11.87
C ALA A 285 -4.37 -24.86 -12.76
N GLU A 286 -3.80 -23.66 -12.85
CA GLU A 286 -2.64 -23.35 -13.70
C GLU A 286 -1.33 -23.29 -12.92
N GLN A 287 -1.33 -23.65 -11.63
CA GLN A 287 -0.19 -23.46 -10.72
C GLN A 287 1.12 -24.04 -11.27
N ASP A 288 1.09 -25.24 -11.86
CA ASP A 288 2.30 -25.92 -12.31
C ASP A 288 2.94 -25.24 -13.53
N GLU A 289 2.13 -24.79 -14.49
CA GLU A 289 2.62 -24.03 -15.65
C GLU A 289 3.05 -22.63 -15.23
N ALA A 290 2.25 -21.96 -14.39
CA ALA A 290 2.58 -20.64 -13.84
C ALA A 290 3.87 -20.62 -13.03
N THR A 291 4.14 -21.65 -12.22
CA THR A 291 5.39 -21.74 -11.45
C THR A 291 6.60 -21.81 -12.38
N ARG A 292 6.52 -22.56 -13.49
CA ARG A 292 7.59 -22.63 -14.49
C ARG A 292 7.78 -21.31 -15.23
N GLU A 293 6.69 -20.72 -15.71
CA GLU A 293 6.74 -19.46 -16.48
C GLU A 293 7.21 -18.27 -15.62
N PHE A 294 6.82 -18.23 -14.34
CA PHE A 294 7.27 -17.20 -13.41
C PHE A 294 8.75 -17.39 -13.05
N GLY A 295 9.21 -18.63 -12.84
CA GLY A 295 10.64 -18.90 -12.65
C GLY A 295 11.49 -18.48 -13.87
N ALA A 296 11.02 -18.75 -15.08
CA ALA A 296 11.71 -18.32 -16.30
C ALA A 296 11.78 -16.78 -16.45
N LEU A 297 10.82 -16.04 -15.88
CA LEU A 297 10.86 -14.59 -15.80
C LEU A 297 11.89 -14.12 -14.75
N GLU A 298 11.95 -14.78 -13.60
CA GLU A 298 12.92 -14.48 -12.53
C GLU A 298 14.37 -14.67 -13.01
N ASP A 299 14.64 -15.71 -13.80
CA ASP A 299 15.96 -15.98 -14.40
C ASP A 299 16.42 -14.90 -15.41
N ARG A 300 15.54 -13.97 -15.77
CA ARG A 300 15.80 -12.88 -16.74
C ARG A 300 15.77 -11.50 -16.09
N VAL A 301 15.77 -11.46 -14.76
CA VAL A 301 16.00 -10.26 -13.97
C VAL A 301 17.49 -10.06 -13.85
N ASP A 302 17.98 -8.88 -14.22
CA ASP A 302 19.39 -8.54 -14.12
C ASP A 302 19.57 -7.11 -13.61
N PHE A 303 20.72 -6.84 -12.99
CA PHE A 303 21.13 -5.52 -12.57
C PHE A 303 22.35 -5.11 -13.38
N THR A 304 22.11 -4.29 -14.41
CA THR A 304 23.16 -3.79 -15.32
C THR A 304 24.19 -2.87 -14.65
N ARG A 305 24.02 -2.56 -13.37
CA ARG A 305 24.95 -1.77 -12.56
C ARG A 305 25.13 -2.40 -11.19
N THR A 306 26.37 -2.60 -10.80
CA THR A 306 26.70 -3.04 -9.44
C THR A 306 26.32 -1.98 -8.40
N THR A 307 26.12 -2.37 -7.15
CA THR A 307 25.93 -1.43 -6.04
C THR A 307 27.13 -0.48 -5.89
N GLU A 308 28.33 -0.97 -6.18
CA GLU A 308 29.58 -0.21 -6.09
C GLU A 308 29.70 0.87 -7.19
N GLU A 309 29.34 0.56 -8.43
CA GLU A 309 29.31 1.55 -9.53
C GLU A 309 28.30 2.67 -9.26
N ARG A 310 27.13 2.32 -8.69
CA ARG A 310 26.08 3.30 -8.34
C ARG A 310 26.51 4.21 -7.20
N GLU A 311 27.18 3.66 -6.19
CA GLU A 311 27.83 4.44 -5.13
C GLU A 311 28.93 5.33 -5.69
N GLY A 312 29.76 4.81 -6.61
CA GLY A 312 30.82 5.54 -7.29
C GLY A 312 30.30 6.75 -8.08
N ASP A 313 29.20 6.60 -8.83
CA ASP A 313 28.56 7.71 -9.56
C ASP A 313 27.98 8.78 -8.62
N ALA A 314 27.40 8.37 -7.49
CA ALA A 314 26.88 9.29 -6.49
C ALA A 314 28.03 10.04 -5.80
N VAL A 315 29.10 9.34 -5.44
CA VAL A 315 30.33 9.93 -4.88
C VAL A 315 30.97 10.88 -5.89
N THR A 316 31.07 10.50 -7.16
CA THR A 316 31.64 11.35 -8.23
C THR A 316 30.82 12.62 -8.44
N ARG A 317 29.47 12.52 -8.43
CA ARG A 317 28.59 13.70 -8.48
C ARG A 317 28.77 14.63 -7.28
N MET A 318 29.02 14.06 -6.09
CA MET A 318 29.28 14.85 -4.88
C MET A 318 30.68 15.48 -4.85
N THR A 319 31.68 14.87 -5.48
CA THR A 319 33.08 15.35 -5.48
C THR A 319 33.45 16.19 -6.69
N ALA A 320 32.54 16.38 -7.66
CA ALA A 320 32.74 17.16 -8.89
C ALA A 320 33.07 18.66 -8.69
N GLY A 321 33.21 19.13 -7.43
CA GLY A 321 33.63 20.49 -7.05
C GLY A 321 34.98 20.57 -6.30
N GLY A 322 35.70 19.47 -6.09
CA GLY A 322 37.06 19.46 -5.54
C GLY A 322 37.18 19.03 -4.06
N SER A 323 38.21 18.22 -3.83
CA SER A 323 38.73 17.59 -2.59
C SER A 323 37.97 16.39 -2.00
N SER A 324 38.74 15.31 -1.77
CA SER A 324 38.34 14.00 -1.25
C SER A 324 38.51 13.93 0.27
N PRO A 325 37.42 13.72 1.04
CA PRO A 325 37.49 13.08 2.35
C PRO A 325 37.41 11.56 2.23
N ALA A 326 37.93 10.85 3.23
CA ALA A 326 38.05 9.39 3.29
C ALA A 326 36.83 8.66 2.70
N ASP A 327 37.10 7.84 1.68
CA ASP A 327 36.14 7.20 0.76
C ASP A 327 34.94 6.54 1.48
N ASP A 328 35.16 5.96 2.66
CA ASP A 328 34.13 5.26 3.43
C ASP A 328 33.04 6.16 4.00
N ALA A 329 33.40 7.38 4.43
CA ALA A 329 32.44 8.35 4.98
C ALA A 329 31.58 8.97 3.88
N LEU A 330 32.18 9.25 2.72
CA LEU A 330 31.45 9.70 1.54
C LEU A 330 30.54 8.61 0.99
N ARG A 331 30.98 7.34 0.95
CA ARG A 331 30.12 6.21 0.57
C ARG A 331 28.99 6.00 1.56
N ALA A 332 29.23 6.12 2.87
CA ALA A 332 28.17 6.09 3.88
C ALA A 332 27.17 7.24 3.74
N PHE A 333 27.64 8.43 3.40
CA PHE A 333 26.81 9.61 3.17
C PHE A 333 26.03 9.55 1.86
N ALA A 334 26.66 9.10 0.77
CA ALA A 334 26.02 8.77 -0.50
C ALA A 334 24.87 7.77 -0.28
N ARG A 335 25.16 6.69 0.47
CA ARG A 335 24.14 5.71 0.84
C ARG A 335 22.97 6.33 1.59
N TYR A 336 23.23 7.27 2.50
CA TYR A 336 22.19 7.97 3.24
C TYR A 336 21.33 8.88 2.34
N ILE A 337 21.95 9.67 1.45
CA ILE A 337 21.27 10.56 0.49
C ILE A 337 20.37 9.75 -0.45
N LEU A 338 20.91 8.70 -1.06
CA LEU A 338 20.19 7.83 -1.99
C LEU A 338 19.00 7.15 -1.31
N ARG A 339 19.16 6.72 -0.05
CA ARG A 339 18.08 6.11 0.74
C ARG A 339 16.93 7.08 1.05
N HIS A 340 17.22 8.34 1.33
CA HIS A 340 16.22 9.30 1.86
C HIS A 340 15.65 10.27 0.82
N ARG A 341 15.95 10.09 -0.48
CA ARG A 341 15.54 11.01 -1.56
C ARG A 341 15.92 12.47 -1.26
N LEU A 342 17.09 12.70 -0.68
CA LEU A 342 17.57 14.07 -0.52
C LEU A 342 17.86 14.61 -1.92
N SER A 343 17.19 15.69 -2.30
CA SER A 343 17.57 16.51 -3.45
C SER A 343 19.05 16.92 -3.33
N GLU A 344 19.70 17.27 -4.44
CA GLU A 344 21.10 17.75 -4.41
C GLU A 344 21.29 18.88 -3.38
N GLU A 345 20.27 19.72 -3.21
CA GLU A 345 20.22 20.80 -2.23
C GLU A 345 20.10 20.31 -0.77
N GLU A 346 19.26 19.30 -0.50
CA GLU A 346 19.12 18.69 0.83
C GLU A 346 20.33 17.85 1.23
N ALA A 347 20.91 17.14 0.25
CA ALA A 347 22.15 16.39 0.37
C ALA A 347 23.32 17.32 0.71
N HIS A 348 23.43 18.44 -0.02
CA HIS A 348 24.43 19.46 0.23
C HIS A 348 24.22 20.15 1.59
N ALA A 349 22.99 20.50 1.95
CA ALA A 349 22.67 21.11 3.24
C ALA A 349 22.96 20.16 4.43
N LEU A 350 22.71 18.86 4.28
CA LEU A 350 23.03 17.86 5.29
C LEU A 350 24.54 17.62 5.36
N GLY A 351 25.25 17.59 4.22
CA GLY A 351 26.70 17.46 4.15
C GLY A 351 27.40 18.64 4.82
N MET A 352 26.91 19.86 4.58
CA MET A 352 27.39 21.08 5.22
C MET A 352 27.09 21.11 6.72
N ARG A 353 25.93 20.60 7.17
CA ARG A 353 25.62 20.45 8.59
C ARG A 353 26.55 19.44 9.27
N LEU A 354 26.74 18.27 8.68
CA LEU A 354 27.61 17.22 9.21
C LEU A 354 29.07 17.66 9.24
N GLY A 355 29.55 18.30 8.16
CA GLY A 355 30.84 18.96 8.10
C GLY A 355 30.99 20.02 9.20
N ALA A 356 30.01 20.90 9.38
CA ALA A 356 30.03 21.93 10.43
C ALA A 356 30.06 21.35 11.86
N THR A 357 29.47 20.17 12.10
CA THR A 357 29.61 19.44 13.37
C THR A 357 30.98 18.79 13.56
N MET A 358 31.74 18.55 12.48
CA MET A 358 33.08 17.93 12.51
C MET A 358 34.25 18.94 12.47
N TYR A 359 34.01 20.22 12.13
CA TYR A 359 35.04 21.25 12.12
C TYR A 359 35.28 21.86 13.51
N ARG A 360 36.38 21.46 14.14
CA ARG A 360 37.07 22.22 15.20
C ARG A 360 37.53 23.59 14.63
N PRO A 361 37.72 24.67 15.42
CA PRO A 361 38.11 25.96 14.86
C PRO A 361 39.52 25.86 14.27
N LEU A 362 39.65 26.17 12.98
CA LEU A 362 40.94 26.22 12.28
C LEU A 362 41.81 27.36 12.82
N SER A 363 43.11 27.10 12.91
CA SER A 363 44.11 28.09 13.31
C SER A 363 44.41 29.08 12.18
N ALA A 364 44.97 30.24 12.53
CA ALA A 364 45.32 31.29 11.57
C ALA A 364 46.34 30.83 10.49
N ALA A 365 47.11 29.77 10.76
CA ALA A 365 48.04 29.19 9.80
C ALA A 365 47.32 28.37 8.71
N GLU A 366 46.28 27.62 9.08
CA GLU A 366 45.48 26.80 8.14
C GLU A 366 44.60 27.68 7.23
N ALA A 367 44.16 28.85 7.72
CA ALA A 367 43.43 29.83 6.92
C ALA A 367 44.31 30.48 5.82
N VAL A 368 45.62 30.60 6.05
CA VAL A 368 46.58 31.16 5.09
C VAL A 368 46.94 30.15 4.00
N GLU A 369 46.98 28.86 4.33
CA GLU A 369 47.28 27.79 3.36
C GLU A 369 46.16 27.59 2.33
N LEU A 370 44.92 27.92 2.69
CA LEU A 370 43.74 27.85 1.80
C LEU A 370 43.57 29.07 0.88
N ALA A 371 44.36 30.12 1.06
CA ALA A 371 44.28 31.35 0.28
C ALA A 371 44.61 31.20 -1.24
N PRO A 372 45.52 30.32 -1.69
CA PRO A 372 45.83 30.18 -3.12
C PRO A 372 44.70 29.51 -3.93
N ALA A 373 43.81 28.76 -3.28
CA ALA A 373 42.69 28.06 -3.95
C ALA A 373 41.56 29.00 -4.39
N SER A 374 41.58 30.27 -3.95
CA SER A 374 40.46 31.22 -4.14
C SER A 374 40.74 32.39 -5.09
N GLY A 375 41.81 32.36 -5.91
CA GLY A 375 41.95 33.41 -6.94
C GLY A 375 43.01 33.22 -8.03
N ARG A 376 42.54 32.89 -9.26
CA ARG A 376 42.78 33.61 -10.55
C ARG A 376 42.78 32.65 -11.76
N SER A 377 41.83 32.83 -12.69
CA SER A 377 42.10 33.30 -14.07
C SER A 377 40.81 33.41 -14.89
N LEU A 378 40.62 34.57 -15.52
CA LEU A 378 39.60 34.93 -16.50
C LEU A 378 39.92 34.35 -17.88
N VAL A 379 38.92 33.84 -18.61
CA VAL A 379 38.80 34.05 -20.07
C VAL A 379 37.31 34.20 -20.42
N ALA A 380 36.99 35.29 -21.10
CA ALA A 380 35.67 35.65 -21.60
C ALA A 380 35.25 34.75 -22.78
N LEU A 381 33.95 34.44 -22.88
CA LEU A 381 33.34 33.89 -24.09
C LEU A 381 32.08 34.72 -24.48
N PRO A 382 31.75 34.81 -25.78
CA PRO A 382 30.96 35.91 -26.36
C PRO A 382 29.43 35.77 -26.17
N GLU A 383 28.73 36.91 -26.21
CA GLU A 383 27.29 37.07 -25.91
C GLU A 383 26.30 36.30 -26.81
N HIS A 384 26.72 35.63 -27.89
CA HIS A 384 25.80 35.15 -28.93
C HIS A 384 25.22 33.73 -28.69
N ASP A 385 25.66 32.97 -27.67
CA ASP A 385 25.19 31.59 -27.45
C ASP A 385 24.33 31.37 -26.19
N LEU A 386 23.79 32.43 -25.58
CA LEU A 386 23.03 32.35 -24.32
C LEU A 386 21.50 32.15 -24.47
N GLY A 387 21.04 31.72 -25.64
CA GLY A 387 19.61 31.60 -25.97
C GLY A 387 18.80 30.61 -25.12
N PRO A 388 19.27 29.38 -24.80
CA PRO A 388 18.43 28.37 -24.14
C PRO A 388 18.68 28.14 -22.63
N LEU A 389 19.66 28.80 -21.99
CA LEU A 389 20.05 28.51 -20.59
C LEU A 389 19.34 29.38 -19.52
N LYS A 390 18.31 30.14 -19.88
CA LYS A 390 17.68 31.12 -18.98
C LYS A 390 16.67 30.58 -17.96
N THR A 391 16.36 29.28 -17.91
CA THR A 391 15.22 28.81 -17.11
C THR A 391 15.52 27.78 -16.02
N GLN A 392 16.72 27.19 -15.90
CA GLN A 392 16.91 26.10 -14.92
C GLN A 392 18.28 25.95 -14.24
N GLY A 393 19.21 26.89 -14.40
CA GLY A 393 20.59 26.76 -13.88
C GLY A 393 21.14 28.00 -13.17
N ALA A 394 20.32 28.69 -12.38
CA ALA A 394 20.75 29.87 -11.62
C ALA A 394 20.66 29.64 -10.09
N VAL A 395 21.35 28.62 -9.58
CA VAL A 395 21.92 28.73 -8.22
C VAL A 395 23.20 29.56 -8.36
N MET A 396 23.01 30.87 -8.16
CA MET A 396 23.94 31.80 -7.56
C MET A 396 25.45 31.53 -7.74
N ARG A 397 26.01 31.94 -8.88
CA ARG A 397 27.28 32.67 -8.82
C ARG A 397 26.97 34.03 -8.23
N VAL A 398 27.36 34.23 -6.97
CA VAL A 398 27.48 35.53 -6.26
C VAL A 398 26.48 36.57 -6.77
N THR A 399 25.20 36.43 -6.38
CA THR A 399 24.26 37.51 -6.66
C THR A 399 24.46 38.56 -5.58
N ASP A 400 24.99 39.70 -6.02
CA ASP A 400 25.03 40.95 -5.29
C ASP A 400 23.78 41.13 -4.40
N ARG A 401 23.99 41.58 -3.16
CA ARG A 401 22.92 41.75 -2.15
C ARG A 401 21.76 42.57 -2.70
N GLU A 402 22.05 43.52 -3.60
CA GLU A 402 21.04 44.33 -4.29
C GLU A 402 20.16 43.51 -5.25
N THR A 403 20.75 42.54 -5.96
CA THR A 403 20.02 41.68 -6.91
C THR A 403 19.10 40.71 -6.20
N VAL A 404 19.55 40.13 -5.07
CA VAL A 404 18.70 39.28 -4.22
C VAL A 404 17.55 40.09 -3.62
N ALA A 405 17.84 41.31 -3.15
CA ALA A 405 16.81 42.20 -2.61
C ALA A 405 15.78 42.62 -3.68
N LYS A 406 16.23 42.92 -4.90
CA LYS A 406 15.34 43.23 -6.04
C LYS A 406 14.48 42.03 -6.42
N ALA A 407 15.04 40.82 -6.50
CA ALA A 407 14.29 39.61 -6.79
C ALA A 407 13.22 39.33 -5.71
N ALA A 408 13.56 39.56 -4.44
CA ALA A 408 12.66 39.32 -3.31
C ALA A 408 11.41 40.22 -3.33
N VAL A 409 11.51 41.46 -3.79
CA VAL A 409 10.39 42.43 -3.75
C VAL A 409 9.75 42.66 -5.12
N GLY A 410 10.51 42.52 -6.20
CA GLY A 410 10.09 42.88 -7.55
C GLY A 410 9.74 41.71 -8.47
N SER A 411 10.07 40.46 -8.10
CA SER A 411 9.75 39.31 -8.95
C SER A 411 8.26 38.98 -8.90
N ILE A 412 7.65 38.79 -10.07
CA ILE A 412 6.27 38.29 -10.21
C ILE A 412 6.19 36.81 -9.79
N ASP A 413 7.25 36.03 -10.06
CA ASP A 413 7.30 34.60 -9.72
C ASP A 413 7.50 34.39 -8.21
N PRO A 414 6.54 33.78 -7.49
CA PRO A 414 6.68 33.48 -6.06
C PRO A 414 7.82 32.52 -5.75
N ARG A 415 8.21 31.61 -6.67
CA ARG A 415 9.35 30.70 -6.42
C ARG A 415 10.68 31.46 -6.39
N ALA A 416 10.84 32.43 -7.27
CA ALA A 416 12.00 33.32 -7.26
C ALA A 416 12.04 34.19 -5.99
N ARG A 417 10.89 34.67 -5.49
CA ARG A 417 10.82 35.39 -4.20
C ARG A 417 11.12 34.47 -3.01
N GLU A 418 10.66 33.22 -3.05
CA GLU A 418 10.94 32.21 -2.02
C GLU A 418 12.44 31.89 -1.95
N GLY A 419 13.07 31.62 -3.11
CA GLY A 419 14.51 31.41 -3.22
C GLY A 419 15.31 32.65 -2.80
N ALA A 420 14.86 33.86 -3.11
CA ALA A 420 15.50 35.06 -2.61
C ALA A 420 15.38 35.19 -1.08
N ALA A 421 14.20 34.92 -0.51
CA ALA A 421 13.96 34.95 0.94
C ALA A 421 14.84 33.95 1.71
N SER A 422 15.21 32.80 1.11
CA SER A 422 16.13 31.84 1.73
C SER A 422 17.58 32.33 1.78
N LEU A 423 17.91 33.40 1.05
CA LEU A 423 19.28 33.93 0.89
C LEU A 423 19.47 35.34 1.47
N ILE A 424 18.39 36.11 1.69
CA ILE A 424 18.43 37.45 2.32
C ILE A 424 18.99 37.41 3.76
N ALA A 425 19.99 38.22 4.07
CA ALA A 425 20.47 38.41 5.45
C ALA A 425 19.74 39.56 6.19
N ASP A 426 19.19 40.52 5.44
CA ASP A 426 18.52 41.72 5.97
C ASP A 426 17.22 41.37 6.69
N GLN A 427 17.17 41.66 8.00
CA GLN A 427 16.01 41.37 8.84
C GLN A 427 14.82 42.29 8.56
N GLY A 428 15.04 43.52 8.12
CA GLY A 428 13.97 44.45 7.74
C GLY A 428 13.28 43.98 6.46
N LEU A 429 14.06 43.50 5.49
CA LEU A 429 13.50 42.92 4.27
C LEU A 429 12.76 41.61 4.53
N LEU A 430 13.31 40.72 5.38
CA LEU A 430 12.61 39.51 5.82
C LEU A 430 11.31 39.85 6.55
N ALA A 431 11.30 40.88 7.40
CA ALA A 431 10.09 41.34 8.08
C ALA A 431 9.03 41.83 7.07
N LYS A 432 9.44 42.60 6.06
CA LYS A 432 8.55 43.07 4.99
C LYS A 432 7.92 41.89 4.25
N LEU A 433 8.73 40.94 3.78
CA LEU A 433 8.23 39.76 3.07
C LEU A 433 7.30 38.92 3.96
N ALA A 434 7.66 38.71 5.22
CA ALA A 434 6.87 37.95 6.17
C ALA A 434 5.49 38.58 6.46
N ILE A 435 5.33 39.89 6.29
CA ILE A 435 4.08 40.61 6.53
C ILE A 435 3.28 40.80 5.25
N GLU A 436 3.94 41.13 4.14
CA GLU A 436 3.29 41.71 2.96
C GLU A 436 3.26 40.77 1.74
N ASP A 437 4.11 39.73 1.67
CA ASP A 437 4.15 38.90 0.45
C ASP A 437 2.80 38.18 0.24
N PRO A 438 2.20 38.24 -0.97
CA PRO A 438 0.94 37.56 -1.22
C PRO A 438 1.03 36.05 -1.09
N ASP A 439 2.20 35.45 -1.37
CA ASP A 439 2.38 34.00 -1.34
C ASP A 439 2.76 33.51 0.07
N PRO A 440 1.96 32.62 0.69
CA PRO A 440 2.24 32.12 2.04
C PRO A 440 3.52 31.28 2.16
N ARG A 441 4.05 30.72 1.06
CA ARG A 441 5.34 29.99 1.05
C ARG A 441 6.51 30.95 1.22
N VAL A 442 6.47 32.09 0.53
CA VAL A 442 7.47 33.17 0.69
C VAL A 442 7.41 33.71 2.12
N ARG A 443 6.21 33.98 2.64
CA ARG A 443 6.04 34.41 4.05
C ARG A 443 6.59 33.38 5.03
N LEU A 444 6.36 32.09 4.81
CA LEU A 444 6.88 31.02 5.67
C LEU A 444 8.42 31.01 5.70
N VAL A 445 9.07 31.07 4.53
CA VAL A 445 10.54 31.10 4.45
C VAL A 445 11.10 32.33 5.16
N ALA A 446 10.47 33.49 4.96
CA ALA A 446 10.85 34.72 5.63
C ALA A 446 10.72 34.60 7.16
N VAL A 447 9.59 34.11 7.69
CA VAL A 447 9.36 33.91 9.13
C VAL A 447 10.36 32.93 9.75
N ARG A 448 10.69 31.85 9.04
CA ARG A 448 11.68 30.85 9.51
C ARG A 448 13.04 31.49 9.78
N ARG A 449 13.42 32.53 9.04
CA ARG A 449 14.70 33.23 9.18
C ARG A 449 14.62 34.52 10.02
N LEU A 450 13.41 35.04 10.23
CA LEU A 450 13.17 36.25 11.01
C LEU A 450 13.52 36.08 12.50
N THR A 451 14.19 37.07 13.08
CA THR A 451 14.53 37.08 14.52
C THR A 451 13.74 38.11 15.34
N ASP A 452 13.14 39.12 14.69
CA ASP A 452 12.40 40.20 15.33
C ASP A 452 11.15 39.68 16.08
N GLN A 453 11.17 39.80 17.41
CA GLN A 453 10.09 39.32 18.27
C GLN A 453 8.79 40.14 18.13
N SER A 454 8.86 41.42 17.77
CA SER A 454 7.68 42.26 17.59
C SER A 454 6.90 41.83 16.34
N VAL A 455 7.60 41.50 15.26
CA VAL A 455 7.01 41.00 14.02
C VAL A 455 6.49 39.57 14.21
N LEU A 456 7.26 38.70 14.88
CA LEU A 456 6.81 37.35 15.23
C LEU A 456 5.52 37.38 16.08
N ARG A 457 5.42 38.31 17.05
CA ARG A 457 4.19 38.53 17.83
C ARG A 457 3.01 38.92 16.94
N ARG A 458 3.21 39.88 16.03
CA ARG A 458 2.16 40.32 15.09
C ARG A 458 1.66 39.16 14.24
N LEU A 459 2.57 38.35 13.69
CA LEU A 459 2.23 37.21 12.84
C LEU A 459 1.57 36.08 13.62
N ALA A 460 2.02 35.77 14.83
CA ALA A 460 1.39 34.75 15.67
C ALA A 460 -0.09 35.06 15.97
N ILE A 461 -0.43 36.35 16.12
CA ILE A 461 -1.79 36.81 16.44
C ILE A 461 -2.65 36.96 15.18
N GLY A 462 -2.11 37.55 14.11
CA GLY A 462 -2.90 38.05 12.98
C GLY A 462 -2.74 37.32 11.64
N GLU A 463 -1.75 36.44 11.49
CA GLU A 463 -1.57 35.68 10.24
C GLU A 463 -2.72 34.67 10.07
N THR A 464 -3.29 34.63 8.86
CA THR A 464 -4.40 33.74 8.52
C THR A 464 -3.91 32.38 8.03
N ASN A 465 -2.75 32.33 7.36
CA ASN A 465 -2.20 31.11 6.83
C ASN A 465 -1.48 30.31 7.91
N TRP A 466 -1.84 29.03 8.02
CA TRP A 466 -1.34 28.15 9.08
C TRP A 466 0.19 28.04 9.13
N GLY A 467 0.86 27.89 7.98
CA GLY A 467 2.31 27.67 7.92
C GLY A 467 3.12 28.82 8.55
N PRO A 468 3.03 30.06 8.04
CA PRO A 468 3.74 31.19 8.63
C PRO A 468 3.30 31.50 10.07
N ARG A 469 2.00 31.36 10.39
CA ARG A 469 1.50 31.56 11.75
C ARG A 469 2.12 30.57 12.75
N GLN A 470 2.15 29.29 12.40
CA GLN A 470 2.79 28.24 13.20
C GLN A 470 4.28 28.54 13.39
N ALA A 471 4.99 28.88 12.31
CA ALA A 471 6.42 29.22 12.38
C ALA A 471 6.67 30.42 13.30
N ALA A 472 5.78 31.42 13.28
CA ALA A 472 5.86 32.56 14.18
C ALA A 472 5.65 32.16 15.64
N ILE A 473 4.61 31.35 15.95
CA ILE A 473 4.33 30.85 17.31
C ILE A 473 5.52 30.07 17.87
N MET A 474 6.11 29.16 17.09
CA MET A 474 7.25 28.34 17.55
C MET A 474 8.51 29.16 17.85
N LYS A 475 8.66 30.35 17.26
CA LYS A 475 9.81 31.25 17.46
C LYS A 475 9.54 32.35 18.48
N LEU A 476 8.29 32.50 18.93
CA LEU A 476 7.87 33.54 19.85
C LEU A 476 8.36 33.23 21.27
N LYS A 477 8.97 34.22 21.92
CA LYS A 477 9.47 34.10 23.31
C LYS A 477 8.56 34.74 24.35
N ASP A 478 7.63 35.59 23.93
CA ASP A 478 6.70 36.32 24.80
C ASP A 478 5.69 35.36 25.46
N GLN A 479 5.93 35.05 26.74
CA GLN A 479 5.10 34.13 27.52
C GLN A 479 3.67 34.66 27.72
N SER A 480 3.46 35.98 27.78
CA SER A 480 2.12 36.55 27.94
C SER A 480 1.25 36.32 26.71
N VAL A 481 1.85 36.46 25.52
CA VAL A 481 1.17 36.21 24.25
C VAL A 481 0.95 34.71 24.04
N LEU A 482 1.95 33.87 24.35
CA LEU A 482 1.79 32.42 24.31
C LEU A 482 0.68 31.94 25.26
N ALA A 483 0.59 32.48 26.48
CA ALA A 483 -0.47 32.13 27.43
C ALA A 483 -1.85 32.51 26.91
N ARG A 484 -1.98 33.70 26.31
CA ARG A 484 -3.22 34.15 25.68
C ARG A 484 -3.62 33.24 24.52
N LEU A 485 -2.68 32.94 23.62
CA LEU A 485 -2.93 32.05 22.48
C LEU A 485 -3.31 30.64 22.95
N ALA A 486 -2.60 30.09 23.95
CA ALA A 486 -2.83 28.76 24.49
C ALA A 486 -4.19 28.60 25.19
N THR A 487 -4.79 29.69 25.70
CA THR A 487 -6.05 29.64 26.46
C THR A 487 -7.27 30.12 25.67
N GLN A 488 -7.08 31.06 24.74
CA GLN A 488 -8.19 31.79 24.13
C GLN A 488 -8.35 31.56 22.62
N ASP A 489 -7.33 31.02 21.92
CA ASP A 489 -7.44 30.88 20.47
C ASP A 489 -8.49 29.81 20.09
N ALA A 490 -9.31 30.12 19.10
CA ALA A 490 -10.36 29.24 18.63
C ALA A 490 -9.79 27.97 17.98
N ASP A 491 -8.66 28.09 17.26
CA ASP A 491 -7.99 26.98 16.60
C ASP A 491 -7.16 26.20 17.62
N TRP A 492 -7.51 24.92 17.80
CA TRP A 492 -6.82 24.04 18.74
C TRP A 492 -5.36 23.80 18.35
N ARG A 493 -5.00 23.93 17.07
CA ARG A 493 -3.61 23.84 16.61
C ARG A 493 -2.82 25.02 17.16
N VAL A 494 -3.35 26.24 17.05
CA VAL A 494 -2.71 27.43 17.64
C VAL A 494 -2.52 27.26 19.14
N ARG A 495 -3.56 26.80 19.86
CA ARG A 495 -3.45 26.51 21.29
C ARG A 495 -2.35 25.49 21.57
N CYS A 496 -2.31 24.37 20.83
CA CYS A 496 -1.33 23.30 21.00
C CYS A 496 0.12 23.78 20.81
N TYR A 497 0.41 24.52 19.74
CA TYR A 497 1.77 25.03 19.49
C TYR A 497 2.15 26.12 20.50
N ALA A 498 1.22 26.98 20.91
CA ALA A 498 1.46 27.97 21.95
C ALA A 498 1.77 27.29 23.30
N THR A 499 1.02 26.26 23.68
CA THR A 499 1.27 25.41 24.86
C THR A 499 2.67 24.79 24.82
N GLY A 500 3.15 24.37 23.65
CA GLY A 500 4.52 23.86 23.48
C GLY A 500 5.61 24.86 23.87
N GLY A 501 5.34 26.17 23.73
CA GLY A 501 6.25 27.27 24.11
C GLY A 501 6.11 27.77 25.55
N LEU A 502 5.08 27.34 26.29
CA LEU A 502 4.84 27.79 27.66
C LEU A 502 5.85 27.23 28.66
N THR A 503 6.13 28.00 29.70
CA THR A 503 6.95 27.54 30.85
C THR A 503 6.20 27.58 32.18
N ASP A 504 5.10 28.31 32.27
CA ASP A 504 4.24 28.42 33.46
C ASP A 504 3.59 27.06 33.80
N GLN A 505 3.99 26.48 34.93
CA GLN A 505 3.51 25.16 35.37
C GLN A 505 2.05 25.17 35.83
N GLU A 506 1.56 26.25 36.44
CA GLU A 506 0.16 26.34 36.86
C GLU A 506 -0.77 26.40 35.65
N LEU A 507 -0.38 27.18 34.64
CA LEU A 507 -1.13 27.26 33.39
C LEU A 507 -1.07 25.94 32.62
N LEU A 508 0.11 25.30 32.55
CA LEU A 508 0.24 23.97 31.96
C LEU A 508 -0.66 22.95 32.67
N ALA A 509 -0.78 23.01 34.00
CA ALA A 509 -1.66 22.11 34.75
C ALA A 509 -3.13 22.32 34.38
N LYS A 510 -3.59 23.59 34.32
CA LYS A 510 -4.95 23.94 33.89
C LYS A 510 -5.26 23.47 32.47
N LEU A 511 -4.31 23.63 31.55
CA LEU A 511 -4.47 23.18 30.16
C LEU A 511 -4.48 21.65 30.06
N ALA A 512 -3.61 20.97 30.80
CA ALA A 512 -3.51 19.51 30.79
C ALA A 512 -4.76 18.81 31.32
N THR A 513 -5.49 19.42 32.26
CA THR A 513 -6.70 18.86 32.86
C THR A 513 -8.00 19.44 32.30
N GLY A 514 -7.94 20.59 31.63
CA GLY A 514 -9.13 21.38 31.28
C GLY A 514 -9.33 21.73 29.81
N ASP A 515 -8.34 21.60 28.92
CA ASP A 515 -8.57 21.93 27.51
C ASP A 515 -9.49 20.89 26.84
N ARG A 516 -10.44 21.37 26.04
CA ARG A 516 -11.38 20.53 25.29
C ARG A 516 -10.69 19.60 24.29
N GLU A 517 -9.55 20.00 23.73
CA GLU A 517 -8.83 19.24 22.72
C GLU A 517 -7.72 18.39 23.35
N TRP A 518 -7.74 17.08 23.07
CA TRP A 518 -6.78 16.14 23.64
C TRP A 518 -5.35 16.43 23.20
N SER A 519 -5.14 16.98 22.00
CA SER A 519 -3.82 17.39 21.51
C SER A 519 -3.20 18.50 22.37
N VAL A 520 -4.01 19.45 22.83
CA VAL A 520 -3.57 20.54 23.72
C VAL A 520 -3.26 19.98 25.11
N ARG A 521 -4.13 19.10 25.64
CA ARG A 521 -3.89 18.41 26.91
C ARG A 521 -2.59 17.60 26.89
N ALA A 522 -2.34 16.86 25.82
CA ALA A 522 -1.11 16.08 25.64
C ALA A 522 0.15 16.96 25.57
N ALA A 523 0.09 18.08 24.83
CA ALA A 523 1.19 19.02 24.76
C ALA A 523 1.53 19.63 26.14
N ALA A 524 0.49 19.95 26.92
CA ALA A 524 0.66 20.44 28.29
C ALA A 524 1.24 19.36 29.21
N ALA A 525 0.67 18.15 29.19
CA ALA A 525 1.12 17.01 30.00
C ALA A 525 2.60 16.63 29.74
N ALA A 526 3.06 16.74 28.49
CA ALA A 526 4.46 16.50 28.13
C ALA A 526 5.45 17.48 28.80
N LYS A 527 4.99 18.66 29.20
CA LYS A 527 5.81 19.72 29.80
C LYS A 527 5.64 19.85 31.30
N LEU A 528 4.63 19.20 31.89
CA LEU A 528 4.38 19.22 33.33
C LEU A 528 5.52 18.57 34.13
N THR A 529 5.82 19.17 35.28
CA THR A 529 6.74 18.62 36.28
C THR A 529 6.04 18.22 37.58
N ASP A 530 4.85 18.77 37.85
CA ASP A 530 4.05 18.44 39.03
C ASP A 530 3.60 16.97 39.01
N GLN A 531 4.10 16.18 39.96
CA GLN A 531 3.84 14.74 40.03
C GLN A 531 2.41 14.42 40.46
N ALA A 532 1.76 15.26 41.26
CA ALA A 532 0.38 15.04 41.68
C ALA A 532 -0.58 15.25 40.51
N VAL A 533 -0.35 16.30 39.71
CA VAL A 533 -1.14 16.55 38.49
C VAL A 533 -0.92 15.45 37.47
N LEU A 534 0.33 15.03 37.24
CA LEU A 534 0.63 13.90 36.34
C LEU A 534 -0.05 12.61 36.79
N ALA A 535 -0.06 12.31 38.09
CA ALA A 535 -0.75 11.14 38.64
C ALA A 535 -2.27 11.22 38.45
N GLY A 536 -2.87 12.40 38.64
CA GLY A 536 -4.29 12.62 38.35
C GLY A 536 -4.63 12.36 36.89
N ILE A 537 -3.86 12.94 35.96
CA ILE A 537 -4.02 12.70 34.52
C ILE A 537 -3.94 11.21 34.19
N LEU A 538 -2.99 10.48 34.77
CA LEU A 538 -2.81 9.04 34.49
C LEU A 538 -3.96 8.17 35.00
N ASN A 539 -4.67 8.59 36.05
CA ASN A 539 -5.81 7.83 36.59
C ASN A 539 -7.14 8.19 35.91
N ASP A 540 -7.34 9.46 35.55
CA ASP A 540 -8.67 9.96 35.16
C ASP A 540 -8.81 10.22 33.64
N GLU A 541 -7.71 10.35 32.90
CA GLU A 541 -7.75 10.72 31.49
C GLU A 541 -8.17 9.55 30.58
N ARG A 542 -9.18 9.79 29.75
CA ARG A 542 -9.72 8.80 28.79
C ARG A 542 -8.81 8.60 27.59
N GLU A 543 -8.14 9.66 27.11
CA GLU A 543 -7.35 9.63 25.89
C GLU A 543 -5.96 9.05 26.13
N ALA A 544 -5.69 7.90 25.51
CA ALA A 544 -4.41 7.20 25.67
C ALA A 544 -3.20 8.05 25.28
N VAL A 545 -3.34 8.94 24.29
CA VAL A 545 -2.24 9.82 23.84
C VAL A 545 -1.83 10.82 24.94
N VAL A 546 -2.78 11.32 25.72
CA VAL A 546 -2.52 12.23 26.84
C VAL A 546 -1.89 11.45 28.00
N ARG A 547 -2.41 10.26 28.33
CA ARG A 547 -1.79 9.37 29.33
C ARG A 547 -0.36 9.02 28.95
N ARG A 548 -0.09 8.71 27.68
CA ARG A 548 1.26 8.43 27.16
C ARG A 548 2.22 9.61 27.34
N ALA A 549 1.75 10.84 27.13
CA ALA A 549 2.55 12.04 27.38
C ALA A 549 2.91 12.17 28.87
N ALA A 550 1.94 11.93 29.76
CA ALA A 550 2.14 11.98 31.21
C ALA A 550 3.07 10.86 31.73
N VAL A 551 2.96 9.63 31.20
CA VAL A 551 3.82 8.49 31.57
C VAL A 551 5.29 8.78 31.36
N ARG A 552 5.66 9.59 30.36
CA ARG A 552 7.05 9.98 30.10
C ARG A 552 7.62 10.94 31.16
N ARG A 553 6.79 11.49 32.04
CA ARG A 553 7.18 12.50 33.04
C ARG A 553 6.96 12.07 34.48
N VAL A 554 6.07 11.11 34.74
CA VAL A 554 5.81 10.59 36.09
C VAL A 554 7.02 9.83 36.65
N THR A 555 7.33 9.95 37.93
CA THR A 555 8.46 9.24 38.58
C THR A 555 8.02 8.23 39.62
N ASP A 556 6.73 8.22 39.99
CA ASP A 556 6.15 7.25 40.92
C ASP A 556 6.27 5.83 40.37
N ARG A 557 7.09 5.01 41.05
CA ARG A 557 7.37 3.63 40.68
C ARG A 557 6.14 2.72 40.81
N ALA A 558 5.31 2.94 41.82
CA ALA A 558 4.11 2.13 42.04
C ALA A 558 3.08 2.42 40.94
N LEU A 559 2.93 3.70 40.57
CA LEU A 559 2.07 4.09 39.46
C LEU A 559 2.59 3.56 38.10
N LEU A 560 3.90 3.63 37.85
CA LEU A 560 4.50 3.02 36.66
C LEU A 560 4.24 1.51 36.60
N ALA A 561 4.36 0.78 37.71
CA ALA A 561 4.06 -0.65 37.78
C ALA A 561 2.57 -0.94 37.50
N LYS A 562 1.67 -0.15 38.08
CA LYS A 562 0.22 -0.25 37.82
C LYS A 562 -0.09 -0.04 36.33
N LEU A 563 0.51 0.99 35.72
CA LEU A 563 0.28 1.29 34.31
C LEU A 563 0.85 0.22 33.39
N ALA A 564 2.09 -0.22 33.64
CA ALA A 564 2.76 -1.25 32.84
C ALA A 564 2.02 -2.61 32.83
N THR A 565 1.26 -2.91 33.88
CA THR A 565 0.50 -4.17 33.99
C THR A 565 -0.98 -4.03 33.67
N GLY A 566 -1.55 -2.84 33.80
CA GLY A 566 -3.00 -2.64 33.84
C GLY A 566 -3.58 -1.63 32.84
N ASP A 567 -2.79 -0.77 32.18
CA ASP A 567 -3.38 0.18 31.22
C ASP A 567 -3.97 -0.57 30.01
N ALA A 568 -5.17 -0.16 29.59
CA ALA A 568 -5.85 -0.76 28.46
C ALA A 568 -5.03 -0.60 27.16
N ASP A 569 -4.36 0.54 27.00
CA ASP A 569 -3.61 0.94 25.82
C ASP A 569 -2.17 0.43 25.84
N ALA A 570 -1.73 -0.18 24.73
CA ALA A 570 -0.40 -0.77 24.65
C ALA A 570 0.73 0.27 24.66
N ASP A 571 0.55 1.45 24.08
CA ASP A 571 1.60 2.48 24.05
C ASP A 571 1.84 3.06 25.45
N VAL A 572 0.78 3.17 26.26
CA VAL A 572 0.90 3.61 27.66
C VAL A 572 1.66 2.57 28.47
N ARG A 573 1.33 1.27 28.32
CA ARG A 573 2.09 0.18 28.94
C ARG A 573 3.55 0.20 28.50
N TYR A 574 3.82 0.41 27.22
CA TYR A 574 5.18 0.48 26.68
C TYR A 574 6.00 1.60 27.32
N GLY A 575 5.43 2.81 27.38
CA GLY A 575 6.08 3.96 28.02
C GLY A 575 6.38 3.71 29.51
N ALA A 576 5.53 2.96 30.20
CA ALA A 576 5.74 2.60 31.60
C ALA A 576 6.83 1.53 31.75
N VAL A 577 6.80 0.48 30.92
CA VAL A 577 7.80 -0.61 30.89
C VAL A 577 9.21 -0.06 30.72
N GLY A 578 9.43 0.85 29.76
CA GLY A 578 10.75 1.44 29.51
C GLY A 578 11.34 2.21 30.70
N ARG A 579 10.54 2.47 31.75
CA ARG A 579 10.94 3.21 32.95
C ARG A 579 10.92 2.36 34.22
N LEU A 580 10.55 1.08 34.12
CA LEU A 580 10.63 0.14 35.24
C LEU A 580 12.09 -0.19 35.56
N THR A 581 12.33 -0.48 36.83
CA THR A 581 13.63 -0.90 37.37
C THR A 581 13.51 -2.18 38.21
N ASP A 582 12.33 -2.78 38.30
CA ASP A 582 12.09 -4.03 39.05
C ASP A 582 12.25 -5.23 38.08
N PRO A 583 13.32 -6.04 38.22
CA PRO A 583 13.57 -7.17 37.34
C PRO A 583 12.47 -8.24 37.41
N ALA A 584 11.90 -8.49 38.59
CA ALA A 584 10.88 -9.51 38.78
C ALA A 584 9.57 -9.10 38.09
N LEU A 585 9.20 -7.81 38.18
CA LEU A 585 8.05 -7.27 37.46
C LEU A 585 8.26 -7.30 35.94
N LEU A 586 9.44 -6.90 35.46
CA LEU A 586 9.77 -6.96 34.03
C LEU A 586 9.70 -8.38 33.48
N ALA A 587 10.23 -9.38 34.20
CA ALA A 587 10.13 -10.79 33.81
C ALA A 587 8.68 -11.27 33.73
N ARG A 588 7.82 -10.86 34.67
CA ARG A 588 6.39 -11.18 34.63
C ARG A 588 5.69 -10.55 33.43
N ILE A 589 5.98 -9.29 33.11
CA ILE A 589 5.41 -8.59 31.94
C ILE A 589 5.91 -9.26 30.64
N ALA A 590 7.19 -9.61 30.56
CA ALA A 590 7.78 -10.32 29.43
C ALA A 590 7.11 -11.68 29.18
N ALA A 591 6.68 -12.37 30.23
CA ALA A 591 6.00 -13.66 30.11
C ALA A 591 4.49 -13.55 29.78
N ALA A 592 3.80 -12.52 30.31
CA ALA A 592 2.34 -12.54 30.41
C ALA A 592 1.60 -11.36 29.74
N ASP A 593 2.26 -10.30 29.26
CA ASP A 593 1.53 -9.20 28.61
C ASP A 593 0.82 -9.69 27.34
N LYS A 594 -0.42 -9.21 27.13
CA LYS A 594 -1.24 -9.52 25.96
C LYS A 594 -0.61 -9.11 24.63
N SER A 595 0.25 -8.09 24.61
CA SER A 595 0.92 -7.59 23.41
C SER A 595 2.34 -8.14 23.29
N ALA A 596 2.65 -8.76 22.14
CA ALA A 596 3.99 -9.28 21.85
C ALA A 596 5.07 -8.20 21.89
N TRP A 597 4.74 -6.99 21.43
CA TRP A 597 5.63 -5.82 21.49
C TRP A 597 5.99 -5.44 22.94
N ILE A 598 5.03 -5.51 23.87
CA ILE A 598 5.26 -5.18 25.28
C ILE A 598 6.09 -6.27 25.95
N ARG A 599 5.82 -7.54 25.62
CA ARG A 599 6.65 -8.65 26.10
C ARG A 599 8.12 -8.47 25.71
N GLN A 600 8.38 -8.12 24.44
CA GLN A 600 9.73 -7.87 23.94
C GLN A 600 10.35 -6.62 24.59
N ALA A 601 9.60 -5.53 24.74
CA ALA A 601 10.09 -4.33 25.40
C ALA A 601 10.49 -4.57 26.86
N ALA A 602 9.71 -5.40 27.58
CA ALA A 602 10.00 -5.78 28.95
C ALA A 602 11.25 -6.67 29.04
N GLN A 603 11.44 -7.60 28.10
CA GLN A 603 12.66 -8.39 28.00
C GLN A 603 13.88 -7.52 27.72
N TYR A 604 13.80 -6.62 26.73
CA TYR A 604 14.89 -5.70 26.41
C TYR A 604 15.27 -4.83 27.62
N ARG A 605 14.27 -4.29 28.32
CA ARG A 605 14.50 -3.48 29.52
C ARG A 605 15.13 -4.30 30.65
N LEU A 606 14.74 -5.56 30.81
CA LEU A 606 15.32 -6.48 31.79
C LEU A 606 16.80 -6.74 31.49
N ASP A 607 17.16 -6.92 30.22
CA ASP A 607 18.53 -7.18 29.77
C ASP A 607 19.45 -5.95 29.94
N GLU A 608 18.89 -4.73 29.90
CA GLU A 608 19.63 -3.48 30.16
C GLU A 608 19.92 -3.22 31.64
N LEU A 609 19.22 -3.87 32.58
CA LEU A 609 19.45 -3.62 34.01
C LEU A 609 20.81 -4.18 34.44
N PRO A 610 21.59 -3.46 35.28
CA PRO A 610 22.82 -3.99 35.83
C PRO A 610 22.56 -5.29 36.58
N ARG A 611 23.39 -6.32 36.33
CA ARG A 611 23.32 -7.62 36.99
C ARG A 611 23.71 -7.55 38.46
#